data_AF-A0A2N5VRL6-F1
#
_entry.id   AF-A0A2N5VRL6-F1
#
_cell.length_a   1.000
_cell.length_b   1.000
_cell.length_c   1.000
_cell.angle_alpha   90.00
_cell.angle_beta   90.00
_cell.angle_gamma   90.00
#
_symmetry.space_group_name_H-M   'P 1'
#
loop_
_entity.id
_entity.type
_entity.pdbx_description
1 polymer ?
#
loop_
_entity_poly.entity_id
_entity_poly.type
_entity_poly.pdbx_seq_one_letter_code
_entity_poly.pdbx_strand_id
1 'polypeptide(L)'
;MQSSTQITSATASSVVEVDGKTYGEETCGLAKRPIRRKKAKDGVKEELVSLDLLKKMSTAHSTISNTAKKQNDILEAQQVAITRKANKAIMSKDLTGLSDLAQSYYESEQKKIIEQLQNKAK
;
A
#
# COMPACT_ATOMS: atom_id res chain seq x y z
N MET A 1 -25.77 -19.60 12.14
CA MET A 1 -26.83 -19.44 11.13
C MET A 1 -27.13 -17.96 10.95
N GLN A 2 -27.51 -17.59 9.74
CA GLN A 2 -27.56 -16.23 9.15
C GLN A 2 -28.49 -15.23 9.86
N SER A 3 -28.25 -13.94 9.63
CA SER A 3 -29.23 -12.90 9.20
C SER A 3 -28.51 -11.54 9.24
N SER A 4 -27.99 -10.97 8.14
CA SER A 4 -28.69 -10.32 7.01
C SER A 4 -29.89 -9.48 7.46
N THR A 5 -29.70 -8.17 7.60
CA THR A 5 -30.83 -7.23 7.71
C THR A 5 -30.82 -6.34 6.48
N GLN A 6 -31.86 -6.54 5.67
CA GLN A 6 -32.19 -5.86 4.43
C GLN A 6 -32.56 -4.40 4.70
N ILE A 7 -32.22 -3.55 3.74
CA ILE A 7 -32.78 -2.20 3.60
C ILE A 7 -34.14 -2.36 2.94
N THR A 8 -35.22 -2.05 3.66
CA THR A 8 -36.59 -2.12 3.14
C THR A 8 -37.19 -0.73 2.98
N SER A 9 -37.65 -0.50 1.74
CA SER A 9 -38.92 0.15 1.32
C SER A 9 -39.25 1.58 1.80
N ALA A 10 -40.05 2.41 1.14
CA ALA A 10 -40.53 2.64 -0.23
C ALA A 10 -41.60 3.75 -0.10
N THR A 11 -41.88 4.46 -1.20
CA THR A 11 -43.21 4.99 -1.55
C THR A 11 -43.72 6.31 -0.92
N ALA A 12 -43.56 7.36 -1.73
CA ALA A 12 -44.59 8.26 -2.29
C ALA A 12 -45.21 9.43 -1.49
N SER A 13 -45.75 10.34 -2.31
CA SER A 13 -46.68 11.46 -2.05
C SER A 13 -46.02 12.84 -1.89
N SER A 14 -46.48 13.94 -2.49
CA SER A 14 -47.70 14.20 -3.25
C SER A 14 -47.45 15.30 -4.30
N VAL A 15 -48.06 15.13 -5.48
CA VAL A 15 -48.31 16.21 -6.44
C VAL A 15 -49.30 17.18 -5.79
N VAL A 16 -48.98 18.46 -5.77
CA VAL A 16 -49.96 19.52 -5.55
C VAL A 16 -50.05 20.30 -6.86
N GLU A 17 -51.17 20.13 -7.56
CA GLU A 17 -51.59 21.02 -8.63
C GLU A 17 -51.80 22.41 -8.04
N VAL A 18 -51.18 23.42 -8.67
CA VAL A 18 -51.65 24.80 -8.57
C VAL A 18 -51.94 25.24 -9.98
N ASP A 19 -53.21 25.15 -10.34
CA ASP A 19 -53.79 25.82 -11.50
C ASP A 19 -53.78 27.34 -11.22
N GLY A 20 -53.26 28.08 -12.19
CA GLY A 20 -52.97 29.50 -12.05
C GLY A 20 -52.74 30.11 -13.42
N LYS A 21 -53.77 30.08 -14.27
CA LYS A 21 -53.79 30.85 -15.52
C LYS A 21 -53.80 32.34 -15.20
N THR A 22 -52.70 33.01 -15.51
CA THR A 22 -52.72 34.46 -15.78
C THR A 22 -51.87 34.75 -17.00
N TYR A 23 -52.55 35.33 -17.98
CA TYR A 23 -52.07 35.79 -19.26
C TYR A 23 -51.04 36.92 -19.07
N GLY A 24 -49.94 36.82 -19.80
CA GLY A 24 -48.87 37.79 -19.84
C GLY A 24 -48.05 37.54 -21.10
N GLU A 25 -48.69 37.83 -22.24
CA GLU A 25 -48.02 38.02 -23.51
C GLU A 25 -46.98 39.14 -23.36
N GLU A 26 -45.94 39.09 -24.20
CA GLU A 26 -44.77 39.99 -24.25
C GLU A 26 -43.55 39.52 -23.45
N THR A 27 -42.78 38.60 -24.04
CA THR A 27 -41.32 38.67 -23.90
C THR A 27 -40.68 38.38 -25.25
N CYS A 28 -40.08 39.42 -25.82
CA CYS A 28 -39.22 39.37 -26.98
C CYS A 28 -38.25 38.18 -26.93
N GLY A 29 -38.28 37.38 -28.00
CA GLY A 29 -37.18 36.54 -28.46
C GLY A 29 -36.52 35.64 -27.42
N LEU A 30 -36.88 34.36 -27.41
CA LEU A 30 -35.93 33.32 -27.01
C LEU A 30 -34.75 33.38 -27.98
N ALA A 31 -33.76 34.23 -27.67
CA ALA A 31 -32.40 34.05 -28.15
C ALA A 31 -31.92 32.74 -27.51
N LYS A 32 -32.29 31.61 -28.15
CA LYS A 32 -31.73 30.29 -27.90
C LYS A 32 -30.26 30.41 -28.28
N ARG A 33 -29.45 30.93 -27.35
CA ARG A 33 -28.00 31.01 -27.51
C ARG A 33 -27.58 29.60 -27.92
N PRO A 34 -26.80 29.45 -29.01
CA PRO A 34 -26.32 28.13 -29.40
C PRO A 34 -25.68 27.49 -28.18
N ILE A 35 -26.06 26.26 -27.84
CA ILE A 35 -25.39 25.47 -26.79
C ILE A 35 -24.00 25.13 -27.35
N ARG A 36 -23.10 26.11 -27.35
CA ARG A 36 -21.73 25.96 -27.79
C ARG A 36 -20.87 25.78 -26.55
N ARG A 37 -20.38 24.54 -26.38
CA ARG A 37 -19.25 24.13 -25.53
C ARG A 37 -19.45 24.09 -24.01
N LYS A 38 -20.42 23.31 -23.48
CA LYS A 38 -20.36 22.88 -22.07
C LYS A 38 -19.24 21.83 -21.82
N LYS A 39 -19.05 20.90 -22.76
CA LYS A 39 -18.11 19.77 -22.64
C LYS A 39 -16.62 20.15 -22.57
N ALA A 40 -16.24 21.34 -23.05
CA ALA A 40 -14.83 21.76 -23.05
C ALA A 40 -14.32 22.18 -21.66
N LYS A 41 -15.19 22.68 -20.76
CA LYS A 41 -14.78 23.08 -19.40
C LYS A 41 -14.71 21.89 -18.44
N ASP A 42 -15.55 20.88 -18.64
CA ASP A 42 -15.58 19.69 -17.79
C ASP A 42 -14.34 18.80 -18.04
N GLY A 43 -13.94 18.63 -19.30
CA GLY A 43 -12.75 17.84 -19.65
C GLY A 43 -11.43 18.39 -19.08
N VAL A 44 -11.27 19.73 -19.01
CA VAL A 44 -10.08 20.34 -18.40
C VAL A 44 -10.01 20.06 -16.89
N LYS A 45 -11.15 20.03 -16.20
CA LYS A 45 -11.19 19.71 -14.76
C LYS A 45 -10.89 18.23 -14.53
N GLU A 46 -11.43 17.34 -15.36
CA GLU A 46 -11.17 15.90 -15.29
C GLU A 46 -9.70 15.57 -15.59
N GLU A 47 -9.09 16.25 -16.57
CA GLU A 47 -7.67 16.10 -16.89
C GLU A 47 -6.76 16.57 -15.76
N LEU A 48 -7.07 17.72 -15.13
CA LEU A 48 -6.34 18.21 -13.96
C LEU A 48 -6.45 17.27 -12.75
N VAL A 49 -7.63 16.71 -12.49
CA VAL A 49 -7.82 15.70 -11.43
C VAL A 49 -7.03 14.42 -11.75
N SER A 50 -7.01 14.01 -13.02
CA SER A 50 -6.26 12.84 -13.47
C SER A 50 -4.73 13.04 -13.33
N LEU A 51 -4.23 14.24 -13.63
CA LEU A 51 -2.81 14.59 -13.42
C LEU A 51 -2.42 14.63 -11.94
N ASP A 52 -3.28 15.20 -11.09
CA ASP A 52 -3.05 15.21 -9.64
C ASP A 52 -3.06 13.80 -9.05
N LEU A 53 -3.98 12.94 -9.50
CA LEU A 53 -4.00 11.53 -9.12
C LEU A 53 -2.73 10.81 -9.56
N LEU A 54 -2.28 11.02 -10.81
CA LEU A 54 -1.05 10.42 -11.32
C LEU A 54 0.17 10.86 -10.51
N LYS A 55 0.25 12.14 -10.16
CA LYS A 55 1.32 12.68 -9.31
C LYS A 55 1.30 12.02 -7.93
N LYS A 56 0.12 11.91 -7.30
CA LYS A 56 -0.04 11.23 -6.01
C LYS A 56 0.38 9.77 -6.07
N MET A 57 -0.04 9.04 -7.10
CA MET A 57 0.38 7.65 -7.31
C MET A 57 1.89 7.53 -7.50
N SER A 58 2.49 8.39 -8.34
CA SER A 58 3.94 8.41 -8.56
C SER A 58 4.71 8.64 -7.26
N THR A 59 4.27 9.62 -6.45
CA THR A 59 4.87 9.87 -5.13
C THR A 59 4.70 8.69 -4.18
N ALA A 60 3.51 8.08 -4.13
CA ALA A 60 3.25 6.91 -3.29
C ALA A 60 4.15 5.73 -3.67
N HIS A 61 4.29 5.42 -4.95
CA HIS A 61 5.20 4.37 -5.43
C HIS A 61 6.66 4.67 -5.10
N SER A 62 7.10 5.93 -5.24
CA SER A 62 8.45 6.34 -4.84
C SER A 62 8.68 6.12 -3.35
N THR A 63 7.72 6.53 -2.50
CA THR A 63 7.79 6.32 -1.05
C THR A 63 7.80 4.84 -0.68
N ILE A 64 6.96 4.02 -1.32
CA ILE A 64 6.91 2.57 -1.09
C ILE A 64 8.26 1.94 -1.46
N SER A 65 8.79 2.25 -2.65
CA SER A 65 10.07 1.72 -3.12
C SER A 65 11.22 2.09 -2.18
N ASN A 66 11.30 3.37 -1.77
CA ASN A 66 12.33 3.83 -0.83
C ASN A 66 12.20 3.16 0.55
N THR A 67 10.97 2.95 1.02
CA THR A 67 10.73 2.30 2.31
C THR A 67 11.08 0.81 2.24
N ALA A 68 10.69 0.12 1.16
CA ALA A 68 11.03 -1.28 0.94
C ALA A 68 12.55 -1.48 0.86
N LYS A 69 13.27 -0.58 0.19
CA LYS A 69 14.74 -0.62 0.16
C LYS A 69 15.33 -0.52 1.56
N LYS A 70 14.90 0.47 2.36
CA LYS A 70 15.37 0.63 3.74
C LYS A 70 15.05 -0.59 4.61
N GLN A 71 13.88 -1.20 4.44
CA GLN A 71 13.51 -2.43 5.15
C GLN A 71 14.44 -3.58 4.77
N ASN A 72 14.74 -3.75 3.48
CA ASN A 72 15.67 -4.78 3.02
C ASN A 72 17.08 -4.57 3.58
N ASP A 73 17.58 -3.33 3.57
CA ASP A 73 18.90 -2.99 4.13
C ASP A 73 18.96 -3.33 5.64
N ILE A 74 17.89 -3.03 6.38
CA ILE A 74 17.76 -3.37 7.81
C ILE A 74 17.74 -4.90 8.01
N LEU A 75 16.96 -5.62 7.20
CA LEU A 75 16.85 -7.08 7.29
C LEU A 75 18.19 -7.76 6.99
N GLU A 76 18.93 -7.27 5.99
CA GLU A 76 20.27 -7.77 5.69
C GLU A 76 21.22 -7.54 6.86
N ALA A 77 21.23 -6.35 7.45
CA ALA A 77 22.03 -6.05 8.64
C ALA A 77 21.65 -6.93 9.83
N GLN A 78 20.35 -7.16 10.05
CA GLN A 78 19.86 -8.06 11.09
C GLN A 78 20.29 -9.51 10.86
N GLN A 79 20.21 -9.99 9.62
CA GLN A 79 20.64 -11.34 9.26
C GLN A 79 22.12 -11.55 9.55
N VAL A 80 22.97 -10.57 9.21
CA VAL A 80 24.41 -10.60 9.53
C VAL A 80 24.63 -10.61 11.05
N ALA A 81 23.92 -9.75 11.79
CA ALA A 81 24.04 -9.68 13.24
C ALA A 81 23.62 -10.97 13.95
N ILE A 82 22.49 -11.57 13.53
CA ILE A 82 21.98 -12.85 14.05
C ILE A 82 22.98 -13.97 13.77
N THR A 83 23.46 -14.07 12.53
CA THR A 83 24.45 -15.08 12.13
C THR A 83 25.72 -14.94 12.96
N ARG A 84 26.24 -13.71 13.13
CA ARG A 84 27.41 -13.44 13.96
C ARG A 84 27.17 -13.82 15.43
N LYS A 85 25.98 -13.54 15.98
CA LYS A 85 25.62 -13.89 17.35
C LYS A 85 25.55 -15.41 17.54
N ALA A 86 24.93 -16.12 16.60
CA ALA A 86 24.86 -17.59 16.59
C ALA A 86 26.26 -18.21 16.52
N ASN A 87 27.10 -17.75 15.58
CA ASN A 87 28.48 -18.22 15.44
C ASN A 87 29.27 -17.99 16.73
N LYS A 88 29.14 -16.80 17.35
CA LYS A 88 29.78 -16.51 18.63
C LYS A 88 29.34 -17.49 19.72
N ALA A 89 28.04 -17.79 19.83
CA ALA A 89 27.51 -18.71 20.82
C ALA A 89 28.03 -20.14 20.64
N ILE A 90 28.14 -20.61 19.39
CA ILE A 90 28.71 -21.92 19.04
C ILE A 90 30.21 -21.97 19.37
N MET A 91 30.96 -20.93 18.98
CA MET A 91 32.40 -20.83 19.22
C MET A 91 32.76 -20.67 20.71
N SER A 92 31.89 -20.04 21.51
CA SER A 92 32.12 -19.85 22.95
C SER A 92 31.57 -20.98 23.82
N LYS A 93 31.03 -22.05 23.23
CA LYS A 93 30.48 -23.16 23.99
C LYS A 93 31.61 -23.95 24.65
N ASP A 94 31.56 -24.07 25.97
CA ASP A 94 32.41 -25.00 26.70
C ASP A 94 32.01 -26.44 26.37
N LEU A 95 33.01 -27.24 26.00
CA LEU A 95 32.87 -28.65 25.61
C LEU A 95 33.12 -29.60 26.77
N THR A 96 33.58 -29.11 27.92
CA THR A 96 33.83 -29.96 29.09
C THR A 96 32.52 -30.53 29.65
N GLY A 97 32.51 -31.83 29.94
CA GLY A 97 31.34 -32.51 30.51
C GLY A 97 30.17 -32.76 29.54
N LEU A 98 30.34 -32.50 28.24
CA LEU A 98 29.37 -32.90 27.22
C LEU A 98 29.54 -34.39 26.87
N SER A 99 28.46 -35.02 26.38
CA SER A 99 28.54 -36.35 25.76
C SER A 99 29.39 -36.28 24.48
N ASP A 100 30.10 -37.37 24.15
CA ASP A 100 30.95 -37.48 22.95
C ASP A 100 30.24 -37.03 21.66
N LEU A 101 28.96 -37.39 21.51
CA LEU A 101 28.15 -37.00 20.35
C LEU A 101 28.00 -35.47 20.26
N ALA A 102 27.60 -34.82 21.35
CA ALA A 102 27.44 -33.38 21.41
C ALA A 102 28.78 -32.65 21.22
N GLN A 103 29.86 -33.18 21.78
CA GLN A 103 31.20 -32.65 21.56
C GLN A 103 31.57 -32.68 20.08
N SER A 104 31.42 -33.83 19.42
CA SER A 104 31.72 -33.98 17.98
C SER A 104 30.91 -33.03 17.10
N TYR A 105 29.64 -32.80 17.47
CA TYR A 105 28.78 -31.83 16.80
C TYR A 105 29.36 -30.41 16.89
N TYR A 106 29.63 -29.92 18.10
CA TYR A 106 30.15 -28.56 18.29
C TYR A 106 31.53 -28.37 17.64
N GLU A 107 32.43 -29.34 17.74
CA GLU A 107 33.73 -29.28 17.06
C GLU A 107 33.57 -29.15 15.54
N SER A 108 32.64 -29.89 14.95
CA SER A 108 32.36 -29.83 13.51
C SER A 108 31.79 -28.47 13.10
N GLU A 109 30.87 -27.91 13.88
CA GLU A 109 30.27 -26.60 13.61
C GLU A 109 31.29 -25.47 13.77
N GLN A 110 32.13 -25.53 14.80
CA GLN A 110 33.21 -24.56 15.00
C GLN A 110 34.20 -24.54 13.83
N LYS A 111 34.58 -25.72 13.30
CA LYS A 111 35.42 -25.83 12.10
C LYS A 111 34.78 -25.20 10.87
N LYS A 112 33.49 -25.49 10.60
CA LYS A 112 32.74 -24.88 9.50
C LYS A 112 32.69 -23.35 9.61
N ILE A 113 32.48 -22.82 10.81
CA ILE A 113 32.45 -21.37 11.05
C ILE A 113 33.81 -20.74 10.70
N ILE A 114 34.92 -21.35 11.13
CA ILE A 114 36.27 -20.86 10.82
C ILE A 114 36.52 -20.87 9.31
N GLU A 115 36.20 -21.97 8.62
CA GLU A 115 36.36 -22.09 7.17
C GLU A 115 35.56 -21.01 6.42
N GLN A 116 34.29 -20.79 6.80
CA GLN A 116 33.47 -19.73 6.22
C GLN A 116 34.06 -18.33 6.45
N LEU A 117 34.62 -18.08 7.63
CA LEU A 117 35.26 -16.79 7.93
C LEU A 117 36.54 -16.58 7.11
N GLN A 118 37.34 -17.64 6.92
CA GLN A 118 38.54 -17.60 6.08
C GLN A 118 38.20 -17.37 4.61
N ASN A 119 37.14 -18.01 4.11
CA ASN A 119 36.69 -17.85 2.72
C ASN A 119 36.14 -16.44 2.43
N LYS A 120 35.55 -15.77 3.43
CA LYS A 120 35.08 -14.38 3.31
C LYS A 120 36.19 -13.33 3.42
N ALA A 121 37.37 -13.70 3.93
CA ALA A 121 38.50 -12.81 4.12
C ALA A 121 39.48 -12.79 2.93
N LYS A 122 39.28 -13.68 1.95
CA LYS A 122 39.99 -13.71 0.67
C LYS A 122 39.21 -12.91 -0.37
#